data_AF-A0A1T4SAN0-F1
#
_entry.id   AF-A0A1T4SAN0-F1
#
_cell.length_a   1.000
_cell.length_b   1.000
_cell.length_c   1.000
_cell.angle_alpha   90.00
_cell.angle_beta   90.00
_cell.angle_gamma   90.00
#
_symmetry.space_group_name_H-M   'P 1'
#
loop_
_entity.id
_entity.type
_entity.pdbx_description
1 polymer ?
#
loop_
_entity_poly.entity_id
_entity_poly.type
_entity_poly.pdbx_seq_one_letter_code
_entity_poly.pdbx_strand_id
1 'polypeptide(L)'
;MKNCKRVKPERHLLLAAIVAFCIIVTASLDVVQATNFPAVVPVISATNNTKYVAGNIYTGKYNAKALYYRHNTKQPWMRWSKSDNYQQDVTCAAALASLDSTGVWSGNLGVRGACGTTAEPAIFAIGNYLNQNTSLDSVGAK
;
A
#
# COMPACT_ATOMS: atom_id res chain seq x y z
N MET A 1 37.15 38.44 52.26
CA MET A 1 36.90 39.77 51.64
C MET A 1 36.53 39.49 50.17
N LYS A 2 35.24 39.57 49.79
CA LYS A 2 34.56 40.73 49.16
C LYS A 2 35.19 41.02 47.78
N ASN A 3 34.52 40.89 46.61
CA ASN A 3 33.14 41.28 46.28
C ASN A 3 32.61 40.56 45.02
N CYS A 4 31.35 40.09 45.09
CA CYS A 4 30.46 39.94 43.95
C CYS A 4 30.06 41.32 43.39
N LYS A 5 29.94 41.46 42.06
CA LYS A 5 29.17 42.55 41.45
C LYS A 5 27.89 41.98 40.82
N ARG A 6 26.76 42.36 41.43
CA ARG A 6 25.42 42.34 40.84
C ARG A 6 25.32 43.41 39.75
N VAL A 7 24.62 43.10 38.67
CA VAL A 7 23.79 44.07 37.95
C VAL A 7 22.42 43.44 37.74
N LYS A 8 21.38 44.18 38.12
CA LYS A 8 19.94 43.88 38.04
C LYS A 8 19.29 45.12 37.39
N PRO A 9 17.97 45.12 37.18
CA PRO A 9 17.23 44.73 35.99
C PRO A 9 16.73 45.96 35.18
N GLU A 10 16.36 45.79 33.91
CA GLU A 10 15.45 46.75 33.25
C GLU A 10 14.18 46.06 32.78
N ARG A 11 13.05 46.57 33.28
CA ARG A 11 11.68 46.28 32.88
C ARG A 11 11.17 47.50 32.12
N HIS A 12 10.82 47.34 30.85
CA HIS A 12 9.85 48.17 30.12
C HIS A 12 9.23 47.22 29.07
N LEU A 13 8.06 46.61 29.28
CA LEU A 13 6.69 47.16 29.35
C LEU A 13 6.26 47.84 28.05
N LEU A 14 5.57 47.09 27.19
CA LEU A 14 4.59 47.52 26.16
C LEU A 14 4.01 46.23 25.53
N LEU A 15 2.89 45.66 26.00
CA LEU A 15 1.47 46.03 25.75
C LEU A 15 1.09 46.16 24.27
N ALA A 16 0.48 45.10 23.72
CA ALA A 16 -0.62 45.06 22.73
C ALA A 16 -0.91 43.56 22.45
N ALA A 17 -1.98 42.87 22.85
CA ALA A 17 -3.40 43.15 23.06
C ALA A 17 -4.17 43.53 21.78
N ILE A 18 -4.58 42.54 20.97
CA ILE A 18 -5.76 42.53 20.07
C ILE A 18 -6.23 41.06 19.98
N VAL A 19 -7.23 40.60 20.75
CA VAL A 19 -8.70 40.63 20.50
C VAL A 19 -9.06 39.82 19.23
N ALA A 20 -9.39 38.53 19.34
CA ALA A 20 -10.74 37.95 19.49
C ALA A 20 -11.73 38.26 18.34
N PHE A 21 -12.22 37.21 17.66
CA PHE A 21 -13.61 36.93 17.21
C PHE A 21 -13.59 35.80 16.15
N CYS A 22 -14.00 34.57 16.50
CA CYS A 22 -15.35 33.99 16.26
C CYS A 22 -15.72 33.88 14.77
N ILE A 23 -15.85 32.66 14.23
CA ILE A 23 -17.12 32.12 13.67
C ILE A 23 -17.10 30.59 13.79
N ILE A 24 -18.04 30.07 14.59
CA ILE A 24 -18.48 28.68 14.61
C ILE A 24 -19.31 28.43 13.35
N VAL A 25 -18.98 27.42 12.55
CA VAL A 25 -19.94 26.84 11.60
C VAL A 25 -20.07 25.36 11.91
N THR A 26 -20.94 25.05 12.86
CA THR A 26 -21.59 23.74 12.97
C THR A 26 -22.70 23.69 11.93
N ALA A 27 -22.44 23.03 10.80
CA ALA A 27 -23.51 22.63 9.89
C ALA A 27 -24.04 21.28 10.36
N SER A 28 -25.18 21.33 11.04
CA SER A 28 -26.06 20.17 11.23
C SER A 28 -26.67 19.81 9.87
N LEU A 29 -26.53 18.57 9.42
CA LEU A 29 -27.43 17.98 8.44
C LEU A 29 -28.10 16.77 9.08
N ASP A 30 -29.37 16.94 9.45
CA ASP A 30 -30.34 15.87 9.64
C ASP A 30 -30.71 15.27 8.29
N VAL A 31 -30.51 13.97 8.06
CA VAL A 31 -31.28 13.20 7.05
C VAL A 31 -31.39 11.72 7.49
N VAL A 32 -32.60 11.39 7.97
CA VAL A 32 -33.44 10.22 7.64
C VAL A 32 -33.02 8.80 8.09
N GLN A 33 -33.81 8.23 9.00
CA GLN A 33 -34.03 6.78 9.12
C GLN A 33 -34.59 6.23 7.79
N ALA A 34 -33.91 5.24 7.21
CA ALA A 34 -34.50 4.37 6.20
C ALA A 34 -34.23 2.89 6.55
N THR A 35 -35.33 2.27 6.98
CA THR A 35 -35.72 0.86 6.84
C THR A 35 -34.98 0.04 5.77
N ASN A 36 -34.71 -1.22 6.13
CA ASN A 36 -34.44 -2.37 5.25
C ASN A 36 -33.28 -2.20 4.26
N PHE A 37 -32.11 -2.72 4.62
CA PHE A 37 -31.10 -3.10 3.63
C PHE A 37 -31.65 -4.31 2.84
N PRO A 38 -32.01 -4.20 1.56
CA PRO A 38 -31.92 -5.38 0.71
C PRO A 38 -30.46 -5.82 0.75
N ALA A 39 -30.20 -7.11 0.90
CA ALA A 39 -28.88 -7.66 0.71
C ALA A 39 -28.37 -7.19 -0.66
N VAL A 40 -27.47 -6.20 -0.65
CA VAL A 40 -26.82 -5.72 -1.86
C VAL A 40 -25.92 -6.85 -2.30
N VAL A 41 -26.44 -7.70 -3.18
CA VAL A 41 -25.62 -8.58 -4.00
C VAL A 41 -24.68 -7.63 -4.75
N PRO A 42 -23.35 -7.68 -4.56
CA PRO A 42 -22.47 -6.77 -5.25
C PRO A 42 -22.65 -7.00 -6.75
N VAL A 43 -23.19 -5.99 -7.42
CA VAL A 43 -23.30 -5.94 -8.88
C VAL A 43 -21.87 -5.85 -9.41
N ILE A 44 -21.34 -7.00 -9.83
CA ILE A 44 -20.03 -7.09 -10.48
C ILE A 44 -20.23 -6.60 -11.92
N SER A 45 -20.17 -5.28 -12.11
CA SER A 45 -20.15 -4.68 -13.44
C SER A 45 -18.77 -4.88 -14.07
N ALA A 46 -18.78 -5.61 -15.19
CA ALA A 46 -17.66 -5.88 -16.06
C ALA A 46 -17.20 -4.61 -16.78
N THR A 47 -16.19 -3.94 -16.24
CA THR A 47 -15.19 -3.08 -16.91
C THR A 47 -14.37 -2.39 -15.82
N ASN A 48 -13.46 -3.10 -15.16
CA ASN A 48 -12.64 -2.45 -14.14
C ASN A 48 -11.17 -2.69 -14.41
N ASN A 49 -10.54 -1.60 -14.85
CA ASN A 49 -9.11 -1.34 -14.78
C ASN A 49 -8.69 -1.26 -13.30
N THR A 50 -9.01 -2.29 -12.51
CA THR A 50 -8.76 -2.35 -11.09
C THR A 50 -7.27 -2.45 -10.94
N LYS A 51 -6.63 -1.33 -10.63
CA LYS A 51 -5.23 -1.30 -10.22
C LYS A 51 -5.11 -2.17 -8.97
N TYR A 52 -4.07 -2.99 -8.89
CA TYR A 52 -3.77 -3.75 -7.68
C TYR A 52 -3.74 -2.80 -6.46
N VAL A 53 -4.46 -3.17 -5.40
CA VAL A 53 -4.49 -2.41 -4.14
C VAL A 53 -3.77 -3.22 -3.08
N ALA A 54 -2.63 -2.70 -2.61
CA ALA A 54 -1.88 -3.30 -1.52
C ALA A 54 -2.76 -3.46 -0.26
N GLY A 55 -2.60 -4.58 0.45
CA GLY A 55 -3.38 -4.90 1.65
C GLY A 55 -4.72 -5.59 1.40
N ASN A 56 -5.30 -5.47 0.20
CA ASN A 56 -6.49 -6.26 -0.16
C ASN A 56 -6.10 -7.71 -0.43
N ILE A 57 -6.88 -8.66 0.08
CA ILE A 57 -6.68 -10.09 -0.18
C ILE A 57 -7.65 -10.52 -1.28
N TYR A 58 -7.10 -10.98 -2.40
CA TYR A 58 -7.85 -11.44 -3.56
C TYR A 58 -7.91 -12.98 -3.56
N THR A 59 -9.12 -13.52 -3.64
CA THR A 59 -9.35 -14.96 -3.77
C THR A 59 -8.91 -15.46 -5.15
N GLY A 60 -8.24 -16.60 -5.20
CA GLY A 60 -7.84 -17.24 -6.45
C GLY A 60 -6.95 -18.46 -6.22
N LYS A 61 -6.43 -19.02 -7.32
CA LYS A 61 -5.67 -20.27 -7.32
C LYS A 61 -4.24 -20.15 -6.76
N TYR A 62 -3.70 -18.94 -6.72
CA TYR A 62 -2.34 -18.71 -6.24
C TYR A 62 -2.36 -18.45 -4.73
N ASN A 63 -1.35 -18.96 -4.02
CA ASN A 63 -1.18 -18.60 -2.61
C ASN A 63 -0.82 -17.11 -2.53
N ALA A 64 -1.65 -16.32 -1.83
CA ALA A 64 -1.53 -14.86 -1.77
C ALA A 64 -0.14 -14.37 -1.32
N LYS A 65 0.53 -15.12 -0.45
CA LYS A 65 1.83 -14.76 0.12
C LYS A 65 3.01 -15.40 -0.60
N ALA A 66 2.78 -16.33 -1.52
CA ALA A 66 3.86 -16.97 -2.27
C ALA A 66 4.40 -16.05 -3.37
N LEU A 67 5.68 -16.18 -3.69
CA LEU A 67 6.30 -15.51 -4.83
C LEU A 67 6.27 -16.39 -6.08
N TYR A 68 6.01 -15.77 -7.21
CA TYR A 68 5.99 -16.38 -8.53
C TYR A 68 6.88 -15.58 -9.48
N TYR A 69 7.36 -16.23 -10.54
CA TYR A 69 8.17 -15.58 -11.56
C TYR A 69 7.86 -16.11 -12.96
N ARG A 70 8.23 -15.32 -13.98
CA ARG A 70 8.28 -15.70 -15.39
C ARG A 70 9.35 -14.89 -16.09
N HIS A 71 9.96 -15.41 -17.16
CA HIS A 71 10.99 -14.66 -17.90
C HIS A 71 10.38 -13.67 -18.90
N ASN A 72 9.20 -13.96 -19.40
CA ASN A 72 8.50 -13.05 -20.30
C ASN A 72 6.99 -13.24 -20.17
N THR A 73 6.22 -12.34 -20.78
CA THR A 73 4.76 -12.34 -20.71
C THR A 73 4.09 -13.53 -21.39
N LYS A 74 4.80 -14.23 -22.29
CA LYS A 74 4.30 -15.41 -23.00
C LYS A 74 4.44 -16.71 -22.19
N GLN A 75 5.26 -16.70 -21.14
CA GLN A 75 5.46 -17.85 -20.27
C GLN A 75 4.45 -17.87 -19.11
N PRO A 76 4.04 -19.07 -18.65
CA PRO A 76 3.22 -19.20 -17.46
C PRO A 76 4.00 -18.75 -16.21
N TRP A 77 3.25 -18.36 -15.18
CA TRP A 77 3.81 -18.08 -13.86
C TRP A 77 4.27 -19.37 -13.19
N MET A 78 5.51 -19.38 -12.72
CA MET A 78 6.11 -20.49 -11.98
C MET A 78 6.32 -20.08 -10.53
N ARG A 79 6.04 -20.98 -9.59
CA ARG A 79 6.28 -20.72 -8.17
C ARG A 79 7.77 -20.66 -7.91
N TRP A 80 8.24 -19.60 -7.25
CA TRP A 80 9.62 -19.50 -6.84
C TRP A 80 9.86 -20.44 -5.66
N SER A 81 10.89 -21.28 -5.77
CA SER A 81 11.17 -22.48 -4.95
C SER A 81 10.68 -22.42 -3.50
N LYS A 82 9.66 -23.23 -3.16
CA LYS A 82 9.05 -23.36 -1.83
C LYS A 82 8.64 -22.04 -1.15
N SER A 83 8.47 -20.96 -1.91
CA SER A 83 8.06 -19.68 -1.35
C SER A 83 6.63 -19.78 -0.81
N ASP A 84 6.48 -19.83 0.51
CA ASP A 84 5.21 -19.73 1.22
C ASP A 84 4.93 -18.29 1.68
N ASN A 85 5.99 -17.49 1.83
CA ASN A 85 5.90 -16.09 2.23
C ASN A 85 7.05 -15.26 1.63
N TYR A 86 6.75 -14.47 0.59
CA TYR A 86 7.75 -13.63 -0.09
C TYR A 86 8.46 -12.65 0.85
N GLN A 87 7.83 -12.23 1.94
CA GLN A 87 8.43 -11.32 2.92
C GLN A 87 9.57 -11.98 3.71
N GLN A 88 9.59 -13.32 3.76
CA GLN A 88 10.67 -14.11 4.36
C GLN A 88 11.71 -14.55 3.33
N ASP A 89 11.28 -14.71 2.07
CA ASP A 89 12.12 -15.25 1.00
C ASP A 89 12.91 -14.18 0.25
N VAL A 90 12.40 -12.94 0.21
CA VAL A 90 13.01 -11.82 -0.50
C VAL A 90 13.77 -10.95 0.49
N THR A 91 15.08 -10.81 0.30
CA THR A 91 15.96 -9.94 1.11
C THR A 91 16.34 -8.65 0.39
N CYS A 92 16.14 -8.59 -0.93
CA CYS A 92 16.33 -7.39 -1.72
C CYS A 92 15.28 -6.33 -1.35
N ALA A 93 15.72 -5.26 -0.68
CA ALA A 93 14.84 -4.20 -0.19
C ALA A 93 14.01 -3.53 -1.30
N ALA A 94 14.61 -3.29 -2.48
CA ALA A 94 13.91 -2.69 -3.62
C ALA A 94 12.80 -3.62 -4.15
N ALA A 95 13.07 -4.92 -4.24
CA ALA A 95 12.09 -5.89 -4.66
C ALA A 95 10.96 -6.03 -3.64
N LEU A 96 11.29 -6.12 -2.34
CA LEU A 96 10.29 -6.12 -1.26
C LEU A 96 9.35 -4.91 -1.35
N ALA A 97 9.91 -3.71 -1.43
CA ALA A 97 9.12 -2.48 -1.51
C ALA A 97 8.20 -2.46 -2.74
N SER A 98 8.69 -2.94 -3.89
CA SER A 98 7.88 -3.03 -5.12
C SER A 98 6.78 -4.08 -5.01
N LEU A 99 7.08 -5.25 -4.44
CA LEU A 99 6.11 -6.32 -4.23
C LEU A 99 5.04 -5.93 -3.22
N ASP A 100 5.41 -5.23 -2.14
CA ASP A 100 4.46 -4.74 -1.13
C ASP A 100 3.52 -3.67 -1.71
N SER A 101 4.03 -2.78 -2.54
CA SER A 101 3.27 -1.63 -3.07
C SER A 101 2.46 -1.96 -4.31
N THR A 102 3.02 -2.75 -5.23
CA THR A 102 2.44 -3.00 -6.56
C THR A 102 2.14 -4.47 -6.83
N GLY A 103 2.63 -5.37 -5.98
CA GLY A 103 2.49 -6.81 -6.17
C GLY A 103 3.43 -7.40 -7.22
N VAL A 104 4.29 -6.59 -7.86
CA VAL A 104 5.18 -6.98 -8.96
C VAL A 104 6.57 -6.40 -8.78
N TRP A 105 7.58 -7.09 -9.29
CA TRP A 105 8.94 -6.59 -9.44
C TRP A 105 9.53 -7.03 -10.77
N SER A 106 10.24 -6.12 -11.44
CA SER A 106 11.00 -6.40 -12.66
C SER A 106 12.49 -6.30 -12.35
N GLY A 107 13.19 -7.42 -12.46
CA GLY A 107 14.60 -7.53 -12.10
C GLY A 107 14.92 -8.95 -11.68
N ASN A 108 16.15 -9.21 -11.26
CA ASN A 108 16.56 -10.55 -10.84
C ASN A 108 16.65 -10.65 -9.34
N LEU A 109 16.23 -11.78 -8.82
CA LEU A 109 16.48 -12.20 -7.46
C LEU A 109 17.51 -13.33 -7.50
N GLY A 110 18.58 -13.15 -6.73
CA GLY A 110 19.61 -14.17 -6.54
C GLY A 110 19.17 -15.22 -5.53
N VAL A 111 20.16 -15.96 -5.03
CA VAL A 111 19.97 -16.94 -3.96
C VAL A 111 19.37 -16.26 -2.73
N ARG A 112 18.32 -16.86 -2.15
CA ARG A 112 17.58 -16.34 -0.97
C ARG A 112 17.05 -14.91 -1.17
N GLY A 113 16.70 -14.56 -2.41
CA GLY A 113 16.04 -13.29 -2.70
C GLY A 113 16.88 -12.05 -2.56
N ALA A 114 18.21 -12.20 -2.51
CA ALA A 114 19.12 -11.07 -2.59
C ALA A 114 18.97 -10.37 -3.94
N CYS A 115 19.34 -9.10 -4.02
CA CYS A 115 19.30 -8.39 -5.29
C CYS A 115 20.26 -9.07 -6.28
N GLY A 116 19.72 -9.58 -7.37
CA GLY A 116 20.51 -10.15 -8.46
C GLY A 116 21.06 -9.03 -9.35
N THR A 117 22.07 -9.37 -10.16
CA THR A 117 22.50 -8.47 -11.24
C THR A 117 21.38 -8.34 -12.28
N THR A 118 21.30 -7.18 -12.95
CA THR A 118 20.35 -6.95 -14.03
C THR A 118 20.68 -7.85 -15.23
N ALA A 119 20.15 -9.06 -15.25
CA ALA A 119 20.08 -9.95 -16.40
C ALA A 119 18.68 -9.89 -17.07
N GLU A 120 18.65 -10.23 -18.36
CA GLU A 120 17.45 -10.15 -19.22
C GLU A 120 16.34 -11.13 -18.79
N PRO A 121 15.08 -10.69 -18.88
CA PRO A 121 14.41 -10.27 -17.66
C PRO A 121 13.70 -11.40 -16.96
N ALA A 122 13.64 -11.31 -15.63
CA ALA A 122 12.67 -12.03 -14.82
C ALA A 122 11.64 -11.02 -14.28
N ILE A 123 10.36 -11.39 -14.39
CA ILE A 123 9.25 -10.67 -13.77
C ILE A 123 8.80 -11.51 -12.59
N PHE A 124 8.77 -10.92 -11.40
CA PHE A 124 8.28 -11.52 -10.18
C PHE A 124 6.93 -10.92 -9.80
N ALA A 125 6.05 -11.72 -9.21
CA ALA A 125 4.78 -11.27 -8.67
C ALA A 125 4.39 -12.07 -7.43
N ILE A 126 3.71 -11.43 -6.50
CA ILE A 126 3.07 -12.13 -5.38
C ILE A 126 1.78 -12.82 -5.88
N GLY A 127 1.43 -13.97 -5.31
CA GLY A 127 0.23 -14.69 -5.74
C GLY A 127 -1.06 -13.88 -5.58
N ASN A 128 -1.10 -12.94 -4.63
CA ASN A 128 -2.25 -12.06 -4.43
C ASN A 128 -2.51 -11.14 -5.63
N TYR A 129 -1.45 -10.61 -6.24
CA TYR A 129 -1.51 -9.83 -7.47
C TYR A 129 -1.97 -10.68 -8.66
N LEU A 130 -1.54 -11.93 -8.72
CA LEU A 130 -1.96 -12.86 -9.77
C LEU A 130 -3.44 -13.23 -9.62
N ASN A 131 -3.92 -13.45 -8.40
CA ASN A 131 -5.34 -13.70 -8.14
C ASN A 131 -6.18 -12.53 -8.62
N GLN A 132 -5.81 -11.31 -8.26
CA GLN A 132 -6.47 -10.09 -8.71
C GLN A 132 -6.59 -10.01 -10.24
N ASN A 133 -5.51 -10.31 -10.98
CA ASN A 133 -5.53 -10.27 -12.44
C ASN A 133 -6.30 -11.44 -13.08
N THR A 134 -6.19 -12.65 -12.54
CA THR A 134 -6.94 -13.80 -13.08
C THR A 134 -8.44 -13.75 -12.78
N SER A 135 -8.84 -13.05 -11.71
CA SER A 135 -10.24 -12.70 -11.49
C SER A 135 -10.80 -11.82 -12.61
N LEU A 136 -9.95 -11.09 -13.36
CA LEU A 136 -10.37 -10.28 -14.51
C LEU A 136 -10.58 -11.14 -15.77
N ASP A 137 -9.77 -12.17 -15.99
CA ASP A 137 -9.89 -13.09 -17.14
C ASP A 137 -11.17 -13.94 -17.10
N SER A 138 -11.69 -14.21 -15.90
CA SER A 138 -12.88 -15.04 -15.68
C SER A 138 -14.20 -14.31 -16.00
N VAL A 139 -14.16 -13.00 -16.22
CA VAL A 139 -15.33 -12.13 -16.41
C VAL A 139 -15.57 -11.79 -17.89
N GLY A 140 -14.63 -12.12 -18.78
CA GLY A 140 -14.69 -11.83 -20.22
C GLY A 140 -15.13 -12.98 -21.14
N ALA A 141 -15.47 -14.16 -20.59
CA ALA A 141 -15.93 -15.29 -21.39
C ALA A 141 -17.46 -15.41 -21.33
N LYS A 142 -18.16 -14.59 -22.12
CA LYS A 142 -19.55 -14.82 -22.51
C LYS A 142 -19.75 -14.40 -23.96
#